data_AF-A0A496YW32-F1
#
_entry.id   AF-A0A496YW32-F1
#
_cell.length_a   1.000
_cell.length_b   1.000
_cell.length_c   1.000
_cell.angle_alpha   90.00
_cell.angle_beta   90.00
_cell.angle_gamma   90.00
#
_symmetry.space_group_name_H-M   'P 1'
#
loop_
_entity.id
_entity.type
_entity.pdbx_description
1 polymer ?
#
loop_
_entity_poly.entity_id
_entity_poly.type
_entity_poly.pdbx_seq_one_letter_code
_entity_poly.pdbx_strand_id
1 'polypeptide(L)'
;MRRHCWPEDHVSALSNGRVSSLEPELLGTMSYINEALRKAQREKDAHSVRYGAVGRTGRRGSAPFYRRRLGWGLLGVVFISLAFALYSWLDFRPKKSTATAVVARPLPSAATGGRSVEKAKVLYEKARLFQKEGKLEQAKDLYQQTLRLDPGHVEALNNLGVICLREADYTAAQQNFEKAIRLRPGYVDPFYNMACLYAAKGDIEKSLAYLRKTVSMEGSAREWAKRDTDFRNLWQSPEFQRLVEAGARVTRDK
;
A
#
# COMPACT_ATOMS: atom_id res chain seq x y z
N MET A 1 54.33 -30.65 13.53
CA MET A 1 55.27 -30.29 14.63
C MET A 1 56.05 -29.04 14.24
N ARG A 2 56.31 -28.14 15.21
CA ARG A 2 56.89 -26.76 15.16
C ARG A 2 55.89 -25.70 14.65
N ARG A 3 55.13 -25.00 15.52
CA ARG A 3 55.44 -24.00 16.57
C ARG A 3 56.29 -22.82 16.07
N HIS A 4 55.66 -21.65 15.91
CA HIS A 4 56.26 -20.38 16.32
C HIS A 4 55.20 -19.46 16.93
N CYS A 5 55.63 -18.83 18.03
CA CYS A 5 54.89 -17.99 18.96
C CYS A 5 54.72 -16.54 18.47
N TRP A 6 53.72 -15.89 19.07
CA TRP A 6 53.30 -14.49 19.05
C TRP A 6 54.39 -13.45 19.43
N PRO A 7 54.06 -12.14 19.36
CA PRO A 7 53.61 -11.49 20.60
C PRO A 7 52.35 -10.61 20.46
N GLU A 8 51.62 -10.52 21.57
CA GLU A 8 50.50 -9.60 21.84
C GLU A 8 50.98 -8.19 22.26
N ASP A 9 49.99 -7.31 22.39
CA ASP A 9 49.92 -6.07 23.19
C ASP A 9 50.30 -4.74 22.53
N HIS A 10 49.26 -4.00 22.11
CA HIS A 10 49.03 -2.63 22.58
C HIS A 10 47.53 -2.33 22.70
N VAL A 11 47.05 -2.34 23.95
CA VAL A 11 45.80 -1.70 24.37
C VAL A 11 46.08 -0.21 24.62
N SER A 12 45.32 0.67 23.98
CA SER A 12 45.07 2.04 24.47
C SER A 12 43.74 2.58 23.91
N ALA A 13 42.73 2.45 24.76
CA ALA A 13 41.64 3.38 25.08
C ALA A 13 41.08 4.37 24.01
N LEU A 14 39.79 4.14 23.73
CA LEU A 14 38.66 5.09 23.82
C LEU A 14 38.69 6.39 22.98
N SER A 15 37.83 6.40 21.95
CA SER A 15 36.99 7.58 21.67
C SER A 15 35.67 7.13 21.04
N ASN A 16 34.61 7.30 21.85
CA ASN A 16 33.21 7.07 21.56
C ASN A 16 32.75 7.46 20.14
N GLY A 17 32.24 6.48 19.42
CA GLY A 17 31.34 6.68 18.29
C GLY A 17 30.33 5.54 18.31
N ARG A 18 29.21 5.76 18.98
CA ARG A 18 28.06 4.83 19.05
C ARG A 18 27.56 4.60 17.62
N VAL A 19 28.10 3.58 16.94
CA VAL A 19 27.48 3.05 15.72
C VAL A 19 26.27 2.27 16.20
N SER A 20 25.13 2.95 16.14
CA SER A 20 23.82 2.38 16.38
C SER A 20 23.70 1.14 15.52
N SER A 21 23.71 -0.02 16.17
CA SER A 21 23.28 -1.30 15.62
C SER A 21 21.79 -1.17 15.25
N LEU A 22 21.53 -0.61 14.07
CA LEU A 22 20.23 -0.71 13.41
C LEU A 22 20.22 -2.02 12.64
N GLU A 23 19.32 -2.87 13.09
CA GLU A 23 19.18 -4.30 12.81
C GLU A 23 19.11 -4.67 11.32
N PRO A 24 19.58 -5.88 10.95
CA PRO A 24 19.23 -6.54 9.69
C PRO A 24 17.75 -6.98 9.60
N GLU A 25 16.94 -6.80 10.64
CA GLU A 25 15.57 -7.33 10.72
C GLU A 25 14.56 -6.61 9.81
N LEU A 26 14.76 -5.34 9.48
CA LEU A 26 13.78 -4.57 8.72
C LEU A 26 13.61 -5.06 7.27
N LEU A 27 14.69 -5.54 6.63
CA LEU A 27 14.67 -6.01 5.25
C LEU A 27 14.07 -7.41 5.09
N GLY A 28 14.18 -8.24 6.13
CA GLY A 28 13.51 -9.54 6.21
C GLY A 28 12.00 -9.41 6.38
N THR A 29 11.50 -8.31 6.95
CA THR A 29 10.06 -8.16 7.23
C THR A 29 9.22 -8.00 5.97
N MET A 30 9.70 -7.36 4.90
CA MET A 30 8.93 -7.20 3.65
C MET A 30 8.70 -8.55 2.94
N SER A 31 9.74 -9.39 2.81
CA SER A 31 9.62 -10.74 2.23
C SER A 31 8.81 -11.66 3.14
N TYR A 32 9.09 -11.66 4.45
CA TYR A 32 8.43 -12.54 5.41
C TYR A 32 6.96 -12.19 5.63
N ILE A 33 6.61 -10.90 5.73
CA ILE A 33 5.22 -10.44 5.86
C ILE A 33 4.47 -10.75 4.56
N ASN A 34 5.02 -10.44 3.38
CA ASN A 34 4.34 -10.72 2.12
C ASN A 34 4.18 -12.23 1.86
N GLU A 35 5.13 -13.06 2.28
CA GLU A 35 5.05 -14.51 2.14
C GLU A 35 4.06 -15.14 3.14
N ALA A 36 4.11 -14.77 4.42
CA ALA A 36 3.14 -15.20 5.43
C ALA A 36 1.72 -14.75 5.05
N LEU A 37 1.58 -13.56 4.48
CA LEU A 37 0.33 -13.02 3.95
C LEU A 37 -0.20 -13.78 2.73
N ARG A 38 0.69 -14.17 1.81
CA ARG A 38 0.33 -15.01 0.65
C ARG A 38 -0.13 -16.39 1.12
N LYS A 39 0.50 -16.94 2.16
CA LYS A 39 0.12 -18.23 2.75
C LYS A 39 -1.26 -18.17 3.42
N ALA A 40 -1.48 -17.20 4.30
CA ALA A 40 -2.75 -17.02 5.00
C ALA A 40 -3.93 -16.82 4.02
N GLN A 41 -3.70 -16.12 2.90
CA GLN A 41 -4.75 -15.92 1.89
C GLN A 41 -5.01 -17.17 1.05
N ARG A 42 -3.98 -17.95 0.67
CA ARG A 42 -4.17 -19.25 -0.01
C ARG A 42 -5.00 -20.21 0.84
N GLU A 43 -4.80 -20.20 2.15
CA GLU A 43 -5.60 -21.00 3.09
C GLU A 43 -7.07 -20.53 3.09
N LYS A 44 -7.31 -19.21 3.14
CA LYS A 44 -8.67 -18.63 3.03
C LYS A 44 -9.34 -18.96 1.69
N ASP A 45 -8.61 -18.88 0.57
CA ASP A 45 -9.13 -19.16 -0.76
C ASP A 45 -9.36 -20.67 -0.97
N ALA A 46 -8.49 -21.53 -0.44
CA ALA A 46 -8.71 -22.98 -0.44
C ALA A 46 -9.95 -23.37 0.38
N HIS A 47 -10.20 -22.67 1.50
CA HIS A 47 -11.41 -22.84 2.29
C HIS A 47 -12.67 -22.31 1.59
N SER A 48 -12.58 -21.24 0.81
CA SER A 48 -13.74 -20.70 0.07
C SER A 48 -14.17 -21.59 -1.11
N VAL A 49 -13.21 -22.21 -1.83
CA VAL A 49 -13.49 -23.15 -2.92
C VAL A 49 -14.22 -24.40 -2.43
N ARG A 50 -14.00 -24.83 -1.18
CA ARG A 50 -14.64 -26.03 -0.60
C ARG A 50 -16.15 -25.86 -0.35
N TYR A 51 -16.67 -24.63 -0.34
CA TYR A 51 -18.11 -24.34 -0.18
C TYR A 51 -18.86 -24.00 -1.49
N GLY A 52 -18.17 -23.98 -2.64
CA GLY A 52 -18.78 -23.68 -3.95
C GLY A 52 -19.31 -24.87 -4.74
N ALA A 53 -19.10 -26.11 -4.27
CA ALA A 53 -19.37 -27.33 -5.04
C ALA A 53 -20.66 -28.08 -4.67
N VAL A 54 -21.56 -27.48 -3.87
CA VAL A 54 -22.86 -28.07 -3.52
C VAL A 54 -23.98 -27.13 -3.92
N GLY A 55 -24.55 -27.30 -5.11
CA GLY A 55 -25.73 -26.54 -5.51
C GLY A 55 -25.95 -26.46 -7.00
N ARG A 56 -26.08 -27.59 -7.70
CA ARG A 56 -26.59 -27.56 -9.09
C ARG A 56 -27.40 -28.80 -9.43
N THR A 57 -28.64 -28.87 -8.92
CA THR A 57 -29.69 -29.74 -9.47
C THR A 57 -31.08 -29.12 -9.30
N GLY A 58 -31.81 -28.96 -10.42
CA GLY A 58 -33.26 -28.69 -10.49
C GLY A 58 -33.65 -27.20 -10.43
N ARG A 59 -34.67 -26.68 -11.12
CA ARG A 59 -35.74 -27.25 -11.95
C ARG A 59 -36.42 -26.08 -12.70
N ARG A 60 -37.01 -26.35 -13.87
CA ARG A 60 -37.78 -25.42 -14.73
C ARG A 60 -39.07 -24.90 -14.07
N GLY A 61 -39.43 -23.66 -14.42
CA GLY A 61 -40.83 -23.26 -14.71
C GLY A 61 -41.39 -22.08 -13.91
N SER A 62 -41.67 -20.94 -14.57
CA SER A 62 -42.92 -20.13 -14.44
C SER A 62 -42.86 -18.84 -15.28
N ALA A 63 -44.03 -18.44 -15.78
CA ALA A 63 -44.29 -17.45 -16.84
C ALA A 63 -44.38 -15.98 -16.34
N PRO A 64 -44.48 -14.96 -17.24
CA PRO A 64 -44.12 -13.58 -16.92
C PRO A 64 -45.27 -12.73 -16.35
N PHE A 65 -44.99 -12.04 -15.24
CA PHE A 65 -45.80 -10.94 -14.71
C PHE A 65 -45.44 -9.64 -15.44
N TYR A 66 -46.25 -9.22 -16.43
CA TYR A 66 -46.14 -7.86 -16.99
C TYR A 66 -47.52 -7.29 -17.34
N ARG A 67 -48.19 -6.68 -16.35
CA ARG A 67 -49.28 -5.71 -16.58
C ARG A 67 -49.56 -4.96 -15.28
N ARG A 68 -49.02 -3.74 -15.15
CA ARG A 68 -49.48 -2.58 -14.33
C ARG A 68 -48.37 -1.56 -14.03
N ARG A 69 -47.52 -1.22 -15.02
CA ARG A 69 -46.43 -0.24 -14.82
C ARG A 69 -46.47 0.95 -15.78
N LEU A 70 -47.66 1.46 -16.11
CA LEU A 70 -47.80 2.71 -16.87
C LEU A 70 -48.31 3.91 -16.04
N GLY A 71 -48.87 3.69 -14.83
CA GLY A 71 -49.39 4.80 -14.00
C GLY A 71 -48.33 5.52 -13.15
N TRP A 72 -47.24 4.85 -12.79
CA TRP A 72 -46.28 5.36 -11.80
C TRP A 72 -45.15 6.21 -12.40
N GLY A 73 -44.92 6.12 -13.72
CA GLY A 73 -43.88 6.92 -14.40
C GLY A 73 -44.28 8.39 -14.53
N LEU A 74 -45.54 8.68 -14.87
CA LEU A 74 -46.04 10.04 -15.05
C LEU A 74 -46.12 10.82 -13.73
N LEU A 75 -46.51 10.17 -12.64
CA LEU A 75 -46.52 10.78 -11.30
C LEU A 75 -45.11 11.14 -10.81
N GLY A 76 -44.11 10.32 -11.12
CA GLY A 76 -42.71 10.60 -10.76
C GLY A 76 -42.14 11.83 -11.46
N VAL A 77 -42.44 12.02 -12.75
CA VAL A 77 -41.95 13.17 -13.53
C VAL A 77 -42.58 14.48 -13.03
N VAL A 78 -43.87 14.48 -12.70
CA VAL A 78 -44.54 15.67 -12.13
C VAL A 78 -43.96 16.05 -10.76
N PHE A 79 -43.65 15.06 -9.91
CA PHE A 79 -43.06 15.29 -8.60
C PHE A 79 -41.64 15.89 -8.69
N ILE A 80 -40.82 15.40 -9.62
CA ILE A 80 -39.46 15.93 -9.85
C ILE A 80 -39.52 17.37 -10.38
N SER A 81 -40.43 17.68 -11.30
CA SER A 81 -40.60 19.03 -11.83
C SER A 81 -41.10 20.02 -10.76
N LEU A 82 -42.02 19.60 -9.88
CA LEU A 82 -42.48 20.40 -8.74
C LEU A 82 -41.36 20.64 -7.72
N ALA A 83 -40.54 19.63 -7.43
CA ALA A 83 -39.39 19.76 -6.54
C ALA A 83 -38.33 20.72 -7.12
N PHE A 84 -38.08 20.69 -8.43
CA PHE A 84 -37.13 21.59 -9.09
C PHE A 84 -37.62 23.04 -9.12
N ALA A 85 -38.93 23.25 -9.34
CA ALA A 85 -39.54 24.58 -9.27
C ALA A 85 -39.51 25.16 -7.84
N LEU A 86 -39.74 24.32 -6.82
CA LEU A 86 -39.63 24.72 -5.42
C LEU A 86 -38.18 25.04 -5.02
N TYR A 87 -37.22 24.24 -5.51
CA TYR A 87 -35.79 24.46 -5.26
C TYR A 87 -35.30 25.78 -5.87
N SER A 88 -35.71 26.08 -7.11
CA SER A 88 -35.33 27.32 -7.80
C SER A 88 -35.98 28.58 -7.18
N TRP A 89 -37.15 28.46 -6.55
CA TRP A 89 -37.82 29.58 -5.87
C TRP A 89 -37.22 29.89 -4.49
N LEU A 90 -36.66 28.88 -3.80
CA LEU A 90 -36.07 29.06 -2.47
C LEU A 90 -34.68 29.73 -2.50
N ASP A 91 -33.94 29.60 -3.60
CA ASP A 91 -32.59 30.17 -3.76
C ASP A 91 -32.56 31.68 -4.04
N PHE A 92 -33.71 32.32 -4.34
CA PHE A 92 -33.77 33.74 -4.75
C PHE A 92 -34.24 34.70 -3.66
N ARG A 93 -34.11 34.36 -2.37
CA ARG A 93 -34.27 35.37 -1.31
C ARG A 93 -32.95 36.13 -1.15
N PRO A 94 -32.90 37.45 -1.45
CA PRO A 94 -31.70 38.24 -1.19
C PRO A 94 -31.45 38.24 0.32
N LYS A 95 -30.34 37.61 0.75
CA LYS A 95 -29.87 37.70 2.13
C LYS A 95 -29.48 39.15 2.39
N LYS A 96 -30.26 39.85 3.22
CA LYS A 96 -29.85 41.14 3.78
C LYS A 96 -28.55 40.90 4.54
N SER A 97 -27.48 41.50 4.05
CA SER A 97 -26.16 41.52 4.70
C SER A 97 -26.26 42.31 5.99
N THR A 98 -26.65 41.65 7.08
CA THR A 98 -26.34 42.12 8.42
C THR A 98 -24.88 41.79 8.70
N ALA A 99 -24.05 42.84 8.73
CA ALA A 99 -22.68 42.76 9.20
C ALA A 99 -22.68 42.23 10.64
N THR A 100 -22.50 40.93 10.78
CA THR A 100 -22.19 40.30 12.06
C THR A 100 -20.70 40.51 12.27
N ALA A 101 -20.36 41.25 13.32
CA ALA A 101 -19.00 41.38 13.78
C ALA A 101 -18.40 39.98 13.93
N VAL A 102 -17.37 39.69 13.13
CA VAL A 102 -16.55 38.50 13.28
C VAL A 102 -15.83 38.66 14.60
N VAL A 103 -16.42 38.11 15.67
CA VAL A 103 -15.66 37.74 16.86
C VAL A 103 -14.59 36.80 16.34
N ALA A 104 -13.34 37.28 16.34
CA ALA A 104 -12.19 36.51 15.94
C ALA A 104 -12.19 35.21 16.77
N ARG A 105 -12.62 34.12 16.14
CA ARG A 105 -12.48 32.79 16.71
C ARG A 105 -10.98 32.61 16.95
N PRO A 106 -10.53 32.23 18.16
CA PRO A 106 -9.11 32.00 18.38
C PRO A 106 -8.64 31.01 17.33
N LEU A 107 -7.56 31.34 16.62
CA LEU A 107 -6.89 30.42 15.71
C LEU A 107 -6.74 29.09 16.45
N PRO A 108 -7.13 27.94 15.87
CA PRO A 108 -6.92 26.65 16.51
C PRO A 108 -5.42 26.53 16.81
N SER A 109 -5.10 26.60 18.11
CA SER A 109 -3.76 26.46 18.64
C SER A 109 -3.11 25.19 18.08
N ALA A 110 -1.81 25.27 17.76
CA ALA A 110 -0.98 24.19 17.22
C ALA A 110 -1.10 22.82 17.93
N ALA A 111 -1.73 22.77 19.10
CA ALA A 111 -2.10 21.57 19.84
C ALA A 111 -3.01 20.57 19.08
N THR A 112 -3.86 21.02 18.15
CA THR A 112 -4.75 20.11 17.39
C THR A 112 -4.01 19.28 16.34
N GLY A 113 -2.98 19.85 15.68
CA GLY A 113 -2.17 19.14 14.69
C GLY A 113 -1.29 18.05 15.31
N GLY A 114 -0.71 18.31 16.48
CA GLY A 114 0.08 17.30 17.20
C GLY A 114 -0.77 16.10 17.65
N ARG A 115 -1.99 16.35 18.14
CA ARG A 115 -2.91 15.28 18.57
C ARG A 115 -3.42 14.43 17.40
N SER A 116 -3.64 15.02 16.21
CA SER A 116 -4.06 14.26 15.03
C SER A 116 -2.96 13.36 14.48
N VAL A 117 -1.70 13.83 14.49
CA VAL A 117 -0.54 13.05 14.05
C VAL A 117 -0.26 11.89 15.01
N GLU A 118 -0.34 12.10 16.32
CA GLU A 118 -0.17 11.00 17.29
C GLU A 118 -1.26 9.93 17.12
N LYS A 119 -2.51 10.35 16.90
CA LYS A 119 -3.59 9.42 16.58
C LYS A 119 -3.34 8.66 15.26
N ALA A 120 -2.81 9.32 14.24
CA ALA A 120 -2.44 8.68 12.98
C ALA A 120 -1.40 7.56 13.19
N LYS A 121 -0.38 7.83 14.01
CA LYS A 121 0.66 6.85 14.37
C LYS A 121 0.07 5.61 15.04
N VAL A 122 -0.83 5.78 16.01
CA VAL A 122 -1.52 4.64 16.67
C VAL A 122 -2.35 3.82 15.68
N LEU A 123 -3.06 4.49 14.77
CA LEU A 123 -3.85 3.81 13.73
C LEU A 123 -2.95 3.04 12.75
N TYR A 124 -1.82 3.61 12.35
CA TYR A 124 -0.83 2.96 11.50
C TYR A 124 -0.26 1.70 12.15
N GLU A 125 0.13 1.78 13.42
CA GLU A 125 0.66 0.63 14.16
C GLU A 125 -0.37 -0.50 14.24
N LYS A 126 -1.63 -0.18 14.50
CA LYS A 126 -2.72 -1.16 14.48
C LYS A 126 -2.96 -1.75 13.09
N ALA A 127 -2.91 -0.92 12.03
CA ALA A 127 -3.04 -1.37 10.65
C ALA A 127 -1.95 -2.39 10.30
N ARG A 128 -0.70 -2.10 10.70
CA ARG A 128 0.45 -2.97 10.48
C ARG A 128 0.31 -4.30 11.21
N LEU A 129 -0.24 -4.32 12.42
CA LEU A 129 -0.54 -5.56 13.15
C LEU A 129 -1.62 -6.39 12.42
N PHE A 130 -2.73 -5.78 12.01
CA PHE A 130 -3.75 -6.51 11.24
C PHE A 130 -3.23 -7.02 9.90
N GLN A 131 -2.35 -6.27 9.24
CA GLN A 131 -1.68 -6.75 8.04
C GLN A 131 -0.82 -7.98 8.36
N LYS A 132 -0.03 -7.98 9.43
CA LYS A 132 0.75 -9.17 9.84
C LYS A 132 -0.15 -10.39 10.13
N GLU A 133 -1.35 -10.16 10.66
CA GLU A 133 -2.36 -11.20 10.93
C GLU A 133 -3.13 -11.66 9.68
N GLY A 134 -2.90 -11.08 8.51
CA GLY A 134 -3.66 -11.41 7.29
C GLY A 134 -5.04 -10.79 7.20
N LYS A 135 -5.41 -9.90 8.12
CA LYS A 135 -6.70 -9.19 8.13
C LYS A 135 -6.64 -7.95 7.24
N LEU A 136 -6.52 -8.17 5.93
CA LEU A 136 -6.21 -7.13 4.95
C LEU A 136 -7.26 -6.02 4.85
N GLU A 137 -8.55 -6.37 4.87
CA GLU A 137 -9.62 -5.36 4.83
C GLU A 137 -9.54 -4.39 6.02
N GLN A 138 -9.33 -4.95 7.23
CA GLN A 138 -9.21 -4.14 8.44
C GLN A 138 -7.93 -3.29 8.43
N ALA A 139 -6.83 -3.83 7.90
CA ALA A 139 -5.59 -3.09 7.72
C ALA A 139 -5.78 -1.94 6.73
N LYS A 140 -6.43 -2.19 5.58
CA LYS A 140 -6.75 -1.21 4.55
C LYS A 140 -7.56 -0.06 5.11
N ASP A 141 -8.64 -0.36 5.84
CA ASP A 141 -9.47 0.65 6.50
C ASP A 141 -8.64 1.53 7.42
N LEU A 142 -7.80 0.92 8.27
CA LEU A 142 -6.94 1.64 9.22
C LEU A 142 -5.85 2.48 8.52
N TYR A 143 -5.25 2.00 7.44
CA TYR A 143 -4.33 2.80 6.64
C TYR A 143 -5.04 4.00 6.01
N GLN A 144 -6.26 3.83 5.49
CA GLN A 144 -7.04 4.96 5.00
C GLN A 144 -7.39 5.96 6.12
N GLN A 145 -7.71 5.50 7.34
CA GLN A 145 -7.93 6.42 8.47
C GLN A 145 -6.65 7.18 8.83
N THR A 146 -5.50 6.48 8.81
CA THR A 146 -4.18 7.07 9.02
C THR A 146 -3.96 8.20 8.02
N LEU A 147 -4.19 7.94 6.74
CA LEU A 147 -3.99 8.92 5.66
C LEU A 147 -5.00 10.07 5.66
N ARG A 148 -6.15 9.91 6.31
CA ARG A 148 -7.08 11.03 6.57
C ARG A 148 -6.58 11.98 7.64
N LEU A 149 -5.84 11.48 8.64
CA LEU A 149 -5.27 12.28 9.73
C LEU A 149 -3.89 12.83 9.39
N ASP A 150 -3.09 12.04 8.68
CA ASP A 150 -1.78 12.40 8.17
C ASP A 150 -1.66 11.97 6.70
N PRO A 151 -2.06 12.85 5.75
CA PRO A 151 -1.96 12.58 4.32
C PRO A 151 -0.52 12.40 3.81
N GLY A 152 0.49 12.73 4.62
CA GLY A 152 1.91 12.64 4.33
C GLY A 152 2.58 11.37 4.86
N HIS A 153 1.84 10.48 5.53
CA HIS A 153 2.42 9.27 6.11
C HIS A 153 2.88 8.27 5.03
N VAL A 154 4.18 8.28 4.76
CA VAL A 154 4.82 7.57 3.64
C VAL A 154 4.66 6.06 3.74
N GLU A 155 4.85 5.50 4.93
CA GLU A 155 4.76 4.07 5.20
C GLU A 155 3.32 3.55 5.06
N ALA A 156 2.33 4.36 5.47
CA ALA A 156 0.91 4.04 5.29
C ALA A 156 0.51 4.07 3.80
N LEU A 157 1.02 5.04 3.02
CA LEU A 157 0.85 5.06 1.56
C LEU A 157 1.43 3.80 0.93
N ASN A 158 2.67 3.45 1.27
CA ASN A 158 3.32 2.25 0.74
C ASN A 158 2.52 0.98 1.08
N ASN A 159 2.13 0.79 2.35
CA ASN A 159 1.44 -0.42 2.77
C ASN A 159 0.02 -0.51 2.20
N LEU A 160 -0.69 0.61 2.06
CA LEU A 160 -1.96 0.65 1.35
C LEU A 160 -1.78 0.28 -0.13
N GLY A 161 -0.72 0.79 -0.78
CA GLY A 161 -0.38 0.43 -2.15
C GLY A 161 -0.11 -1.06 -2.32
N VAL A 162 0.58 -1.70 -1.37
CA VAL A 162 0.80 -3.16 -1.36
C VAL A 162 -0.52 -3.93 -1.26
N ILE A 163 -1.46 -3.48 -0.42
CA ILE A 163 -2.79 -4.10 -0.34
C ILE A 163 -3.53 -3.96 -1.67
N CYS A 164 -3.57 -2.76 -2.27
CA CYS A 164 -4.19 -2.53 -3.57
C CYS A 164 -3.56 -3.37 -4.68
N LEU A 165 -2.22 -3.53 -4.68
CA LEU A 165 -1.52 -4.38 -5.64
C LEU A 165 -1.98 -5.84 -5.55
N ARG A 166 -2.17 -6.35 -4.33
CA ARG A 166 -2.66 -7.71 -4.10
C ARG A 166 -4.11 -7.91 -4.52
N GLU A 167 -4.92 -6.86 -4.42
CA GLU A 167 -6.30 -6.84 -4.94
C GLU A 167 -6.37 -6.64 -6.46
N ALA A 168 -5.21 -6.54 -7.14
CA ALA A 168 -5.08 -6.20 -8.55
C ALA A 168 -5.66 -4.82 -8.92
N ASP A 169 -5.90 -3.94 -7.94
CA ASP A 169 -6.15 -2.52 -8.18
C ASP A 169 -4.83 -1.79 -8.45
N TYR A 170 -4.30 -2.03 -9.64
CA TYR A 170 -3.02 -1.47 -10.08
C TYR A 170 -3.04 0.06 -10.14
N THR A 171 -4.21 0.67 -10.39
CA THR A 171 -4.34 2.13 -10.45
C THR A 171 -4.16 2.74 -9.07
N ALA A 172 -4.88 2.24 -8.06
CA ALA A 172 -4.73 2.71 -6.69
C ALA A 172 -3.35 2.40 -6.12
N ALA A 173 -2.79 1.22 -6.42
CA ALA A 173 -1.44 0.85 -6.00
C ALA A 173 -0.40 1.84 -6.56
N GLN A 174 -0.44 2.12 -7.87
CA GLN A 174 0.47 3.05 -8.52
C GLN A 174 0.36 4.45 -7.91
N GLN A 175 -0.86 4.98 -7.71
CA GLN A 175 -1.07 6.31 -7.12
C GLN A 175 -0.49 6.43 -5.71
N ASN A 176 -0.66 5.39 -4.88
CA ASN A 176 -0.13 5.37 -3.52
C ASN A 176 1.40 5.32 -3.52
N PHE A 177 2.01 4.46 -4.35
CA PHE A 177 3.47 4.38 -4.47
C PHE A 177 4.08 5.67 -5.03
N GLU A 178 3.49 6.26 -6.07
CA GLU A 178 3.94 7.55 -6.60
C GLU A 178 3.90 8.65 -5.55
N LYS A 179 2.83 8.70 -4.75
CA LYS A 179 2.72 9.69 -3.68
C LYS A 179 3.78 9.45 -2.60
N ALA A 180 4.05 8.19 -2.22
CA ALA A 180 5.12 7.85 -1.29
C ALA A 180 6.50 8.26 -1.83
N ILE A 181 6.78 7.99 -3.11
CA ILE A 181 8.03 8.39 -3.79
C ILE A 181 8.18 9.91 -3.82
N ARG A 182 7.12 10.65 -4.14
CA ARG A 182 7.15 12.13 -4.15
C ARG A 182 7.44 12.71 -2.77
N LEU A 183 6.89 12.12 -1.72
CA LEU A 183 7.07 12.58 -0.33
C LEU A 183 8.44 12.21 0.23
N ARG A 184 8.95 11.01 -0.08
CA ARG A 184 10.27 10.54 0.36
C ARG A 184 10.99 9.81 -0.78
N PRO A 185 11.72 10.53 -1.63
CA PRO A 185 12.45 9.95 -2.77
C PRO A 185 13.55 8.96 -2.39
N GLY A 186 14.01 8.97 -1.13
CA GLY A 186 14.97 8.01 -0.58
C GLY A 186 14.35 6.73 -0.02
N TYR A 187 13.02 6.60 0.00
CA TYR A 187 12.37 5.39 0.49
C TYR A 187 12.38 4.31 -0.58
N VAL A 188 13.08 3.20 -0.33
CA VAL A 188 13.33 2.15 -1.31
C VAL A 188 12.07 1.33 -1.63
N ASP A 189 11.24 1.03 -0.61
CA ASP A 189 10.12 0.09 -0.74
C ASP A 189 9.12 0.47 -1.85
N PRO A 190 8.68 1.73 -2.00
CA PRO A 190 7.78 2.11 -3.10
C PRO A 190 8.36 1.87 -4.49
N PHE A 191 9.68 2.01 -4.69
CA PHE A 191 10.32 1.71 -5.98
C PHE A 191 10.33 0.21 -6.26
N TYR A 192 10.64 -0.61 -5.24
CA TYR A 192 10.56 -2.06 -5.37
C TYR A 192 9.13 -2.53 -5.64
N ASN A 193 8.16 -1.97 -4.91
CA ASN A 193 6.75 -2.30 -5.09
C ASN A 193 6.20 -1.83 -6.45
N MET A 194 6.72 -0.73 -7.02
CA MET A 194 6.46 -0.37 -8.42
C MET A 194 6.99 -1.42 -9.39
N ALA A 195 8.20 -1.94 -9.15
CA ALA A 195 8.74 -3.02 -9.98
C ALA A 195 7.84 -4.26 -9.93
N CYS A 196 7.36 -4.66 -8.75
CA CYS A 196 6.40 -5.76 -8.59
C CYS A 196 5.06 -5.46 -9.29
N LEU A 197 4.56 -4.22 -9.19
CA LEU A 197 3.34 -3.79 -9.87
C LEU A 197 3.44 -3.94 -11.39
N TYR A 198 4.53 -3.47 -12.00
CA TYR A 198 4.71 -3.60 -13.45
C TYR A 198 4.99 -5.04 -13.88
N ALA A 199 5.67 -5.83 -13.04
CA ALA A 199 5.81 -7.27 -13.28
C ALA A 199 4.44 -7.97 -13.30
N ALA A 200 3.56 -7.67 -12.34
CA ALA A 200 2.19 -8.21 -12.30
C ALA A 200 1.34 -7.79 -13.50
N LYS A 201 1.56 -6.57 -14.03
CA LYS A 201 0.92 -6.08 -15.28
C LYS A 201 1.52 -6.68 -16.55
N GLY A 202 2.65 -7.39 -16.46
CA GLY A 202 3.40 -7.89 -17.63
C GLY A 202 4.24 -6.83 -18.36
N ASP A 203 4.37 -5.63 -17.80
CA ASP A 203 5.21 -4.56 -18.35
C ASP A 203 6.66 -4.75 -17.86
N ILE A 204 7.37 -5.66 -18.54
CA ILE A 204 8.74 -6.08 -18.18
C ILE A 204 9.71 -4.90 -18.19
N GLU A 205 9.62 -4.03 -19.19
CA GLU A 205 10.50 -2.88 -19.35
C GLU A 205 10.40 -1.91 -18.17
N LYS A 206 9.17 -1.52 -17.79
CA LYS A 206 8.98 -0.65 -16.61
C LYS A 206 9.37 -1.35 -15.32
N SER A 207 9.06 -2.64 -15.18
CA SER A 207 9.45 -3.41 -14.00
C SER A 207 10.97 -3.39 -13.80
N LEU A 208 11.73 -3.68 -14.85
CA LEU A 208 13.19 -3.64 -14.83
C LEU A 208 13.74 -2.23 -14.59
N ALA A 209 13.09 -1.18 -15.11
CA ALA A 209 13.49 0.20 -14.86
C ALA A 209 13.38 0.57 -13.38
N TYR A 210 12.25 0.24 -12.74
CA TYR A 210 12.07 0.45 -11.30
C TYR A 210 12.99 -0.43 -10.48
N LEU A 211 13.19 -1.70 -10.86
CA LEU A 211 14.09 -2.60 -10.15
C LEU A 211 15.55 -2.13 -10.23
N ARG A 212 16.00 -1.60 -11.37
CA ARG A 212 17.32 -0.94 -11.49
C ARG A 212 17.45 0.23 -10.53
N LYS A 213 16.40 1.06 -10.42
CA LYS A 213 16.39 2.17 -9.47
C LYS A 213 16.51 1.67 -8.03
N THR A 214 15.73 0.66 -7.65
CA THR A 214 15.83 0.02 -6.33
C THR A 214 17.24 -0.50 -6.06
N VAL A 215 17.83 -1.24 -6.99
CA VAL A 215 19.18 -1.82 -6.84
C VAL A 215 20.27 -0.75 -6.71
N SER A 216 20.11 0.41 -7.38
CA SER A 216 21.03 1.55 -7.23
C SER A 216 20.92 2.27 -5.89
N MET A 217 19.75 2.24 -5.25
CA MET A 217 19.53 2.79 -3.91
C MET A 217 19.97 1.79 -2.85
N GLU A 218 19.72 0.50 -3.10
CA GLU A 218 19.97 -0.59 -2.18
C GLU A 218 20.46 -1.84 -2.92
N GLY A 219 21.76 -2.11 -2.82
CA GLY A 219 22.41 -3.21 -3.52
C GLY A 219 21.91 -4.61 -3.13
N SER A 220 21.42 -4.77 -1.89
CA SER A 220 20.78 -5.99 -1.36
C SER A 220 19.48 -6.33 -2.09
N ALA A 221 18.83 -5.38 -2.76
CA ALA A 221 17.60 -5.62 -3.51
C ALA A 221 17.75 -6.67 -4.62
N ARG A 222 18.98 -6.92 -5.10
CA ARG A 222 19.28 -8.02 -6.03
C ARG A 222 18.91 -9.38 -5.43
N GLU A 223 19.22 -9.58 -4.15
CA GLU A 223 18.97 -10.86 -3.46
C GLU A 223 17.49 -11.09 -3.18
N TRP A 224 16.72 -10.02 -2.95
CA TRP A 224 15.27 -10.09 -2.81
C TRP A 224 14.62 -10.47 -4.14
N ALA A 225 15.00 -9.79 -5.22
CA ALA A 225 14.43 -10.01 -6.54
C ALA A 225 14.62 -11.45 -7.05
N LYS A 226 15.74 -12.10 -6.72
CA LYS A 226 15.98 -13.52 -7.06
C LYS A 226 15.00 -14.47 -6.40
N ARG A 227 14.53 -14.14 -5.20
CA ARG A 227 13.67 -15.00 -4.37
C ARG A 227 12.19 -14.63 -4.49
N ASP A 228 11.89 -13.40 -4.92
CA ASP A 228 10.52 -12.91 -5.00
C ASP A 228 9.77 -13.49 -6.20
N THR A 229 8.64 -14.12 -5.91
CA THR A 229 7.79 -14.74 -6.94
C THR A 229 7.08 -13.72 -7.83
N ASP A 230 7.00 -12.44 -7.43
CA ASP A 230 6.41 -11.39 -8.26
C ASP A 230 7.20 -11.16 -9.55
N PHE A 231 8.50 -11.51 -9.56
CA PHE A 231 9.35 -11.43 -10.75
C PHE A 231 9.47 -12.75 -11.51
N ARG A 232 8.62 -13.74 -11.24
CA ARG A 232 8.69 -15.05 -11.91
C ARG A 232 8.63 -14.94 -13.43
N ASN A 233 7.84 -14.01 -13.96
CA ASN A 233 7.76 -13.75 -15.40
C ASN A 233 8.99 -13.03 -15.97
N LEU A 234 9.86 -12.48 -15.12
CA LEU A 234 11.11 -11.83 -15.52
C LEU A 234 12.33 -12.75 -15.37
N TRP A 235 12.25 -13.87 -14.64
CA TRP A 235 13.42 -14.73 -14.39
C TRP A 235 14.11 -15.26 -15.65
N GLN A 236 13.41 -15.40 -16.78
CA GLN A 236 14.02 -15.83 -18.04
C GLN A 236 14.56 -14.67 -18.88
N SER A 237 14.34 -13.41 -18.47
CA SER A 237 14.87 -12.23 -19.18
C SER A 237 16.39 -12.13 -18.97
N PRO A 238 17.18 -12.03 -20.05
CA PRO A 238 18.62 -11.76 -19.97
C PRO A 238 18.94 -10.45 -19.24
N GLU A 239 18.08 -9.44 -19.34
CA GLU A 239 18.22 -8.16 -18.65
C GLU A 239 18.04 -8.33 -17.14
N PHE A 240 17.04 -9.11 -16.72
CA PHE A 240 16.82 -9.43 -15.31
C PHE A 240 18.02 -10.16 -14.72
N GLN A 241 18.52 -11.20 -15.40
CA GLN A 241 19.68 -11.97 -14.95
C GLN A 241 20.92 -11.08 -14.80
N ARG A 242 21.22 -10.26 -15.82
CA ARG A 242 22.32 -9.28 -15.76
C ARG A 242 22.19 -8.34 -14.57
N LEU A 243 20.97 -7.85 -14.29
CA LEU A 243 20.72 -6.93 -13.18
C LEU A 243 21.02 -7.54 -11.81
N VAL A 244 20.56 -8.78 -11.57
CA VAL A 244 20.68 -9.44 -10.26
C VAL A 244 22.05 -10.12 -10.04
N GLU A 245 22.79 -10.41 -11.12
CA GLU A 245 24.13 -11.01 -11.07
C GLU A 245 25.28 -10.00 -11.03
N ALA A 246 25.06 -8.76 -11.46
CA ALA A 246 26.12 -7.74 -11.58
C ALA A 246 26.92 -7.47 -10.29
N GLY A 247 26.34 -7.74 -9.10
CA GLY A 247 27.03 -7.58 -7.81
C GLY A 247 27.90 -8.77 -7.37
N ALA A 248 27.71 -9.96 -7.97
CA ALA A 248 28.36 -11.20 -7.52
C ALA A 248 29.81 -11.36 -8.03
N ARG A 249 30.22 -10.58 -9.04
CA ARG A 249 31.56 -10.71 -9.64
C ARG A 249 32.68 -10.02 -8.86
N VAL A 250 32.35 -9.08 -7.97
CA VAL A 250 33.36 -8.25 -7.28
C VAL A 250 33.96 -8.95 -6.06
N THR A 251 33.33 -10.00 -5.53
CA THR A 251 33.76 -10.66 -4.29
C THR A 251 34.58 -11.94 -4.48
N ARG A 252 34.92 -12.31 -5.73
CA ARG A 252 35.63 -13.57 -6.03
C ARG A 252 37.14 -13.46 -6.23
N ASP A 253 37.68 -12.25 -6.30
CA ASP A 253 39.11 -11.97 -6.45
C ASP A 253 39.67 -11.26 -5.21
N LYS A 254 39.87 -11.98 -4.09
CA LYS A 254 40.82 -11.62 -3.01
C LYS A 254 41.29 -12.86 -2.27
#